data_AF-A0A538N8X7-F1
#
_entry.id   AF-A0A538N8X7-F1
#
_cell.length_a   1.000
_cell.length_b   1.000
_cell.length_c   1.000
_cell.angle_alpha   90.00
_cell.angle_beta   90.00
_cell.angle_gamma   90.00
#
_symmetry.space_group_name_H-M   'P 1'
#
loop_
_entity.id
_entity.type
_entity.pdbx_description
1 polymer ?
#
loop_
_entity_poly.entity_id
_entity_poly.type
_entity_poly.pdbx_seq_one_letter_code
_entity_poly.pdbx_strand_id
1 'polypeptide(L)'
;MLPWPTNPSDEPVADLLRAHRQIHPHGDVALVRQAYATAERMHWGQKRISGEDYITHPLAVAEILADLGMDTTTLVAALLHDTVEDTSYTLPRLHDDFGPEVALLVDGVTKFDKGFFGADAEGETIRKLLLRAGQDVRVLVIKLADRLHNMRTLDVRSTASRVRIATVTRDMLVPLCDRLGIQALKRELEDTVLLALHPDGYEEVRRHVATRPDWASFLNEVIGTLQPELARAKIDARVAPRPRHFYSVWKDAQDKHQPTPRELPRIVIIVEGRQTDCYAALGTVHSTWRPVPGRFKDFIASPKNNLYRSLHTTVLGPDDQPLEVLIRTEPMHRAAEYGIVANFRFPEFTARLSKQARAEQLAWLHRVLDWEAVADDAQRFLDALRCDLSEGQIHVFTDDGRRVQLPSGSTAVDLAYTLDVHTGHRCVAAHRGGRLIPLSSPLADGDVVEIVYTDQATYGPSPDWLEFVRTPHARLQITQWFDDGEPATIGHKVRIGRAAIGLALRQRNRGLANDDPLMSLADELGYPDMEALLVAVAEHRLAPEELVERMIKAVDTTPP
;
A
#
# COMPACT_ATOMS: atom_id res chain seq x y z
N MET A 1 17.98 -50.02 9.52
CA MET A 1 18.65 -49.44 10.70
C MET A 1 20.14 -49.34 10.41
N LEU A 2 20.60 -48.16 10.04
CA LEU A 2 22.01 -47.77 10.06
C LEU A 2 22.08 -46.48 10.89
N PRO A 3 22.97 -46.39 11.89
CA PRO A 3 23.04 -45.24 12.78
C PRO A 3 23.77 -44.10 12.06
N TRP A 4 23.12 -42.95 11.96
CA TRP A 4 23.79 -41.70 11.60
C TRP A 4 24.59 -41.19 12.80
N PRO A 5 25.77 -40.59 12.58
CA PRO A 5 26.65 -40.15 13.66
C PRO A 5 26.05 -38.94 14.36
N THR A 6 26.01 -38.98 15.68
CA THR A 6 25.61 -37.88 16.56
C THR A 6 26.80 -36.97 16.82
N ASN A 7 26.82 -35.80 16.20
CA ASN A 7 27.61 -34.64 16.64
C ASN A 7 26.65 -33.63 17.30
N PRO A 8 27.06 -32.79 18.27
CA PRO A 8 26.17 -31.84 18.96
C PRO A 8 25.64 -30.67 18.08
N SER A 9 25.71 -30.80 16.76
CA SER A 9 25.27 -29.81 15.74
C SER A 9 24.21 -30.35 14.77
N ASP A 10 23.64 -31.55 14.99
CA ASP A 10 22.82 -32.27 13.99
C ASP A 10 21.29 -32.02 14.07
N GLU A 11 20.83 -30.98 14.77
CA GLU A 11 19.41 -30.60 14.71
C GLU A 11 19.21 -29.52 13.63
N PRO A 12 18.49 -29.81 12.51
CA PRO A 12 18.33 -28.85 11.41
C PRO A 12 17.70 -27.52 11.82
N VAL A 13 16.92 -27.51 12.90
CA VAL A 13 16.28 -26.31 13.46
C VAL A 13 17.08 -25.64 14.57
N ALA A 14 18.32 -26.08 14.87
CA ALA A 14 19.07 -25.57 16.01
C ALA A 14 19.30 -24.05 15.95
N ASP A 15 19.64 -23.53 14.77
CA ASP A 15 19.89 -22.10 14.56
C ASP A 15 18.59 -21.30 14.65
N LEU A 16 17.51 -21.79 14.02
CA LEU A 16 16.16 -21.25 14.16
C LEU A 16 15.73 -21.14 15.64
N LEU A 17 15.88 -22.23 16.40
CA LEU A 17 15.51 -22.26 17.82
C LEU A 17 16.38 -21.33 18.67
N ARG A 18 17.66 -21.18 18.32
CA ARG A 18 18.58 -20.27 19.00
C ARG A 18 18.17 -18.81 18.76
N ALA A 19 17.94 -18.43 17.51
CA ALA A 19 17.46 -17.08 17.16
C ALA A 19 16.13 -16.77 17.84
N HIS A 20 15.17 -17.70 17.79
CA HIS A 20 13.87 -17.53 18.44
C HIS A 20 13.99 -17.32 19.95
N ARG A 21 14.75 -18.18 20.65
CA ARG A 21 14.90 -18.09 22.11
C ARG A 21 15.65 -16.86 22.61
N GLN A 22 16.49 -16.24 21.78
CA GLN A 22 17.16 -14.99 22.15
C GLN A 22 16.15 -13.84 22.34
N ILE A 23 15.02 -13.90 21.64
CA ILE A 23 13.97 -12.86 21.68
C ILE A 23 12.78 -13.35 22.52
N HIS A 24 12.43 -14.63 22.40
CA HIS A 24 11.32 -15.29 23.07
C HIS A 24 11.82 -16.42 23.99
N PRO A 25 12.35 -16.13 25.19
CA PRO A 25 12.90 -17.14 26.09
C PRO A 25 11.90 -18.24 26.49
N HIS A 26 10.61 -17.92 26.46
CA HIS A 26 9.50 -18.81 26.82
C HIS A 26 8.77 -19.40 25.59
N GLY A 27 9.31 -19.23 24.38
CA GLY A 27 8.73 -19.80 23.17
C GLY A 27 8.66 -21.32 23.20
N ASP A 28 7.56 -21.89 22.68
CA ASP A 28 7.35 -23.34 22.62
C ASP A 28 8.19 -23.97 21.50
N VAL A 29 9.42 -24.34 21.84
CA VAL A 29 10.32 -25.00 20.90
C VAL A 29 9.88 -26.41 20.50
N ALA A 30 9.06 -27.07 21.33
CA ALA A 30 8.59 -28.41 21.01
C ALA A 30 7.60 -28.35 19.85
N LEU A 31 6.73 -27.33 19.86
CA LEU A 31 5.81 -27.07 18.75
C LEU A 31 6.56 -26.74 17.45
N VAL A 32 7.62 -25.93 17.50
CA VAL A 32 8.45 -25.61 16.32
C VAL A 32 9.12 -26.87 15.75
N ARG A 33 9.68 -27.73 16.62
CA ARG A 33 10.26 -29.03 16.21
C ARG A 33 9.23 -29.94 15.57
N GLN A 34 8.03 -30.03 16.15
CA GLN A 34 6.92 -30.82 15.61
C GLN A 34 6.49 -30.31 14.23
N ALA A 35 6.44 -28.98 14.06
CA ALA A 35 6.12 -28.36 12.78
C ALA A 35 7.17 -28.70 11.71
N TYR A 36 8.46 -28.56 12.04
CA TYR A 36 9.56 -28.92 11.15
C TYR A 36 9.51 -30.39 10.73
N ALA A 37 9.38 -31.31 11.69
CA ALA A 37 9.30 -32.76 11.40
C ALA A 37 8.05 -33.12 10.56
N THR A 38 6.99 -32.32 10.65
CA THR A 38 5.80 -32.49 9.80
C THR A 38 6.06 -31.97 8.40
N ALA A 39 6.61 -30.76 8.26
CA ALA A 39 6.99 -30.19 6.96
C ALA A 39 8.00 -31.07 6.21
N GLU A 40 9.06 -31.52 6.88
CA GLU A 40 10.10 -32.38 6.31
C GLU A 40 9.50 -33.68 5.75
N ARG A 41 8.62 -34.32 6.53
CA ARG A 41 7.92 -35.54 6.12
C ARG A 41 6.96 -35.32 4.96
N MET A 42 6.23 -34.20 4.95
CA MET A 42 5.27 -33.90 3.88
C MET A 42 5.96 -33.57 2.56
N HIS A 43 7.11 -32.90 2.62
CA HIS A 43 7.92 -32.55 1.46
C HIS A 43 9.02 -33.60 1.15
N TRP A 44 8.94 -34.79 1.75
CA TRP A 44 9.93 -35.84 1.55
C TRP A 44 10.02 -36.25 0.07
N GLY A 45 11.22 -36.15 -0.49
CA GLY A 45 11.48 -36.45 -1.91
C GLY A 45 11.11 -35.31 -2.88
N GLN A 46 10.55 -34.20 -2.40
CA GLN A 46 10.34 -32.99 -3.22
C GLN A 46 11.64 -32.18 -3.31
N LYS A 47 11.97 -31.73 -4.51
CA LYS A 47 13.16 -30.91 -4.79
C LYS A 47 12.76 -29.51 -5.25
N ARG A 48 13.55 -28.50 -4.87
CA ARG A 48 13.47 -27.15 -5.47
C ARG A 48 14.05 -27.15 -6.88
N ILE A 49 13.80 -26.08 -7.63
CA ILE A 49 14.40 -25.86 -8.96
C ILE A 49 15.94 -25.81 -8.89
N SER A 50 16.51 -25.39 -7.77
CA SER A 50 17.94 -25.42 -7.49
C SER A 50 18.52 -26.83 -7.32
N GLY A 51 17.68 -27.85 -7.10
CA GLY A 51 18.08 -29.23 -6.82
C GLY A 51 18.18 -29.59 -5.32
N GLU A 52 18.05 -28.60 -4.44
CA GLU A 52 18.02 -28.80 -2.98
C GLU A 52 16.70 -29.43 -2.51
N ASP A 53 16.70 -30.03 -1.31
CA ASP A 53 15.47 -30.52 -0.69
C ASP A 53 14.50 -29.38 -0.41
N TYR A 54 13.20 -29.60 -0.67
CA TYR A 54 12.21 -28.53 -0.55
C TYR A 54 12.12 -27.94 0.86
N ILE A 55 12.40 -28.73 1.89
CA ILE A 55 12.38 -28.32 3.30
C ILE A 55 13.31 -27.15 3.63
N THR A 56 14.35 -26.91 2.83
CA THR A 56 15.26 -25.75 3.03
C THR A 56 14.52 -24.42 2.91
N HIS A 57 13.48 -24.35 2.07
CA HIS A 57 12.71 -23.13 1.89
C HIS A 57 11.85 -22.78 3.11
N PRO A 58 10.92 -23.63 3.60
CA PRO A 58 10.16 -23.32 4.81
C PRO A 58 11.05 -23.04 6.03
N LEU A 59 12.18 -23.75 6.15
CA LEU A 59 13.15 -23.49 7.21
C LEU A 59 13.75 -22.08 7.12
N ALA A 60 14.25 -21.69 5.95
CA ALA A 60 14.82 -20.36 5.75
C ALA A 60 13.79 -19.23 5.94
N VAL A 61 12.52 -19.45 5.56
CA VAL A 61 11.44 -18.49 5.83
C VAL A 61 11.19 -18.35 7.34
N ALA A 62 11.16 -19.47 8.07
CA ALA A 62 11.03 -19.45 9.53
C ALA A 62 12.23 -18.75 10.21
N GLU A 63 13.45 -18.92 9.68
CA GLU A 63 14.65 -18.23 10.17
C GLU A 63 14.56 -16.72 9.98
N ILE A 64 14.13 -16.25 8.81
CA ILE A 64 13.89 -14.81 8.56
C ILE A 64 12.89 -14.26 9.59
N LEU A 65 11.82 -15.00 9.89
CA LEU A 65 10.79 -14.58 10.84
C LEU A 65 11.28 -14.62 12.29
N ALA A 66 12.13 -15.59 12.65
CA ALA A 66 12.78 -15.67 13.95
C ALA A 66 13.75 -14.51 14.16
N ASP A 67 14.57 -14.17 13.16
CA ASP A 67 15.47 -13.01 13.19
C ASP A 67 14.70 -11.70 13.32
N LEU A 68 13.51 -11.61 12.69
CA LEU A 68 12.61 -10.48 12.84
C LEU A 68 11.95 -10.43 14.23
N GLY A 69 11.89 -11.56 14.94
CA GLY A 69 11.38 -11.68 16.30
C GLY A 69 9.89 -12.02 16.39
N MET A 70 9.38 -12.75 15.40
CA MET A 70 8.00 -13.22 15.40
C MET A 70 7.75 -14.29 16.48
N ASP A 71 6.49 -14.45 16.86
CA ASP A 71 6.03 -15.40 17.86
C ASP A 71 6.07 -16.85 17.35
N THR A 72 6.03 -17.80 18.28
CA THR A 72 6.10 -19.24 17.99
C THR A 72 5.04 -19.70 16.98
N THR A 73 3.80 -19.19 17.09
CA THR A 73 2.72 -19.52 16.15
C THR A 73 3.08 -19.13 14.72
N THR A 74 3.66 -17.94 14.51
CA THR A 74 4.12 -17.49 13.19
C THR A 74 5.22 -18.39 12.63
N LEU A 75 6.20 -18.78 13.44
CA LEU A 75 7.29 -19.68 13.02
C LEU A 75 6.75 -21.05 12.60
N VAL A 76 5.79 -21.59 13.38
CA VAL A 76 5.12 -22.85 13.06
C VAL A 76 4.34 -22.75 11.75
N ALA A 77 3.57 -21.67 11.56
CA ALA A 77 2.84 -21.43 10.31
C ALA A 77 3.80 -21.29 9.12
N ALA A 78 4.94 -20.62 9.28
CA ALA A 78 5.95 -20.48 8.25
C ALA A 78 6.59 -21.81 7.84
N LEU A 79 6.88 -22.70 8.80
CA LEU A 79 7.36 -24.04 8.49
C LEU A 79 6.33 -24.87 7.71
N LEU A 80 5.04 -24.60 7.90
CA LEU A 80 3.95 -25.38 7.33
C LEU A 80 3.27 -24.72 6.12
N HIS A 81 3.70 -23.52 5.71
CA HIS A 81 2.93 -22.67 4.78
C HIS A 81 2.67 -23.33 3.41
N ASP A 82 3.64 -24.08 2.87
CA ASP A 82 3.49 -24.78 1.57
C ASP A 82 2.96 -26.21 1.69
N THR A 83 2.78 -26.73 2.91
CA THR A 83 2.42 -28.14 3.10
C THR A 83 1.02 -28.44 2.59
N VAL A 84 0.06 -27.52 2.76
CA VAL A 84 -1.33 -27.70 2.34
C VAL A 84 -1.46 -27.59 0.82
N GLU A 85 -0.61 -26.78 0.17
CA GLU A 85 -0.70 -26.52 -1.26
C GLU A 85 0.01 -27.60 -2.09
N ASP A 86 1.17 -28.09 -1.64
CA ASP A 86 2.03 -28.98 -2.42
C ASP A 86 1.98 -30.45 -2.01
N THR A 87 1.28 -30.78 -0.94
CA THR A 87 1.27 -32.14 -0.39
C THR A 87 -0.15 -32.62 -0.09
N SER A 88 -0.29 -33.86 0.37
CA SER A 88 -1.59 -34.42 0.79
C SER A 88 -2.11 -33.88 2.13
N TYR A 89 -1.41 -32.94 2.75
CA TYR A 89 -1.78 -32.38 4.04
C TYR A 89 -2.99 -31.45 3.93
N THR A 90 -3.97 -31.56 4.82
CA THR A 90 -5.25 -30.83 4.71
C THR A 90 -5.43 -29.82 5.83
N LEU A 91 -6.17 -28.73 5.57
CA LEU A 91 -6.48 -27.71 6.58
C LEU A 91 -7.16 -28.26 7.84
N PRO A 92 -8.15 -29.19 7.75
CA PRO A 92 -8.73 -29.77 8.96
C PRO A 92 -7.69 -30.53 9.80
N ARG A 93 -6.78 -31.26 9.16
CA ARG A 93 -5.71 -31.97 9.86
C ARG A 93 -4.71 -31.01 10.49
N LEU A 94 -4.31 -29.96 9.77
CA LEU A 94 -3.46 -28.90 10.31
C LEU A 94 -4.10 -28.24 11.54
N HIS A 95 -5.41 -27.98 11.48
CA HIS A 95 -6.18 -27.45 12.60
C HIS A 95 -6.16 -28.38 13.81
N ASP A 96 -6.33 -29.69 13.61
CA ASP A 96 -6.28 -30.67 14.70
C ASP A 96 -4.86 -30.84 15.29
N ASP A 97 -3.84 -30.83 14.43
CA ASP A 97 -2.44 -31.08 14.83
C ASP A 97 -1.78 -29.83 15.50
N PHE A 98 -2.15 -28.61 15.09
CA PHE A 98 -1.48 -27.36 15.50
C PHE A 98 -2.43 -26.24 15.97
N GLY A 99 -3.74 -26.45 15.92
CA GLY A 99 -4.75 -25.51 16.40
C GLY A 99 -5.28 -24.53 15.35
N PRO A 100 -6.37 -23.81 15.68
CA PRO A 100 -7.07 -22.92 14.76
C PRO A 100 -6.24 -21.72 14.30
N GLU A 101 -5.36 -21.20 15.15
CA GLU A 101 -4.56 -20.02 14.86
C GLU A 101 -3.52 -20.30 13.76
N VAL A 102 -2.77 -21.41 13.88
CA VAL A 102 -1.84 -21.86 12.84
C VAL A 102 -2.59 -22.17 11.54
N ALA A 103 -3.75 -22.81 11.64
CA ALA A 103 -4.55 -23.15 10.46
C ALA A 103 -5.03 -21.91 9.69
N LEU A 104 -5.43 -20.85 10.40
CA LEU A 104 -5.79 -19.57 9.80
C LEU A 104 -4.60 -18.94 9.07
N LEU A 105 -3.42 -18.92 9.71
CA LEU A 105 -2.23 -18.34 9.12
C LEU A 105 -1.80 -19.08 7.85
N VAL A 106 -1.77 -20.42 7.89
CA VAL A 106 -1.42 -21.24 6.73
C VAL A 106 -2.46 -21.10 5.62
N ASP A 107 -3.77 -21.18 5.89
CA ASP A 107 -4.79 -20.94 4.84
C ASP A 107 -4.63 -19.55 4.21
N GLY A 108 -4.25 -18.56 5.02
CA GLY A 108 -4.03 -17.18 4.58
C GLY A 108 -2.79 -16.99 3.71
N VAL A 109 -1.81 -17.89 3.74
CA VAL A 109 -0.56 -17.84 2.94
C VAL A 109 -0.57 -18.87 1.79
N THR A 110 -1.39 -19.91 1.89
CA THR A 110 -1.63 -20.88 0.80
C THR A 110 -2.55 -20.31 -0.27
N LYS A 111 -2.40 -20.72 -1.53
CA LYS A 111 -3.20 -20.34 -2.73
C LYS A 111 -2.71 -19.12 -3.52
N PHE A 112 -1.47 -18.66 -3.31
CA PHE A 112 -0.97 -17.46 -3.98
C PHE A 112 0.18 -17.70 -4.98
N ASP A 113 0.80 -18.88 -5.00
CA ASP A 113 1.94 -19.16 -5.89
C ASP A 113 1.57 -20.03 -7.11
N LYS A 114 0.41 -20.72 -7.09
CA LYS A 114 -0.09 -21.46 -8.26
C LYS A 114 -0.85 -20.57 -9.25
N GLY A 115 -0.03 -19.98 -10.13
CA GLY A 115 -0.32 -19.52 -11.49
C GLY A 115 -1.78 -19.36 -11.90
N PHE A 116 -2.25 -18.11 -11.87
CA PHE A 116 -3.24 -17.65 -12.84
C PHE A 116 -2.52 -16.68 -13.80
N PHE A 117 -2.69 -16.90 -15.10
CA PHE A 117 -2.01 -16.17 -16.15
C PHE A 117 -2.72 -14.83 -16.41
N GLY A 118 -1.98 -13.71 -16.41
CA GLY A 118 -2.49 -12.37 -16.71
C GLY A 118 -2.33 -11.38 -15.56
N ALA A 119 -2.50 -10.08 -15.83
CA ALA A 119 -2.49 -9.04 -14.80
C ALA A 119 -3.66 -9.20 -13.81
N ASP A 120 -4.83 -9.60 -14.32
CA ASP A 120 -6.08 -9.76 -13.55
C ASP A 120 -5.96 -10.84 -12.45
N ALA A 121 -5.24 -11.91 -12.78
CA ALA A 121 -4.95 -13.04 -11.90
C ALA A 121 -4.08 -12.67 -10.69
N GLU A 122 -3.09 -11.81 -10.92
CA GLU A 122 -2.19 -11.32 -9.87
C GLU A 122 -2.94 -10.38 -8.92
N GLY A 123 -3.89 -9.59 -9.45
CA GLY A 123 -4.75 -8.74 -8.66
C GLY A 123 -5.67 -9.47 -7.71
N GLU A 124 -6.30 -10.53 -8.19
CA GLU A 124 -7.16 -11.36 -7.35
C GLU A 124 -6.39 -12.08 -6.23
N THR A 125 -5.15 -12.48 -6.54
CA THR A 125 -4.20 -13.07 -5.59
C THR A 125 -3.86 -12.06 -4.48
N ILE A 126 -3.47 -10.84 -4.84
CA ILE A 126 -3.12 -9.80 -3.87
C ILE A 126 -4.35 -9.34 -3.06
N ARG A 127 -5.52 -9.21 -3.71
CA ARG A 127 -6.80 -8.90 -3.04
C ARG A 127 -7.09 -9.91 -1.94
N LYS A 128 -7.07 -11.21 -2.25
CA LYS A 128 -7.27 -12.29 -1.28
C LYS A 128 -6.25 -12.26 -0.16
N LEU A 129 -4.98 -12.00 -0.45
CA LEU A 129 -3.92 -11.90 0.56
C LEU A 129 -4.24 -10.78 1.56
N LEU A 130 -4.68 -9.62 1.08
CA LEU A 130 -5.01 -8.47 1.93
C LEU A 130 -6.28 -8.70 2.76
N LEU A 131 -7.29 -9.37 2.19
CA LEU A 131 -8.47 -9.81 2.94
C LEU A 131 -8.09 -10.69 4.14
N ARG A 132 -7.18 -11.66 3.93
CA ARG A 132 -6.67 -12.54 5.00
C ARG A 132 -5.78 -11.80 5.98
N ALA A 133 -4.93 -10.91 5.50
CA ALA A 133 -4.12 -10.03 6.35
C ALA A 133 -4.98 -9.12 7.24
N GLY A 134 -6.19 -8.77 6.78
CA GLY A 134 -7.18 -8.03 7.55
C GLY A 134 -7.68 -8.78 8.80
N GLN A 135 -7.69 -10.11 8.75
CA GLN A 135 -8.00 -10.96 9.90
C GLN A 135 -6.79 -11.09 10.82
N ASP A 136 -5.60 -11.28 10.22
CA ASP A 136 -4.34 -11.35 10.95
C ASP A 136 -3.15 -10.88 10.10
N VAL A 137 -2.49 -9.81 10.53
CA VAL A 137 -1.35 -9.24 9.80
C VAL A 137 -0.15 -10.18 9.68
N ARG A 138 -0.03 -11.20 10.56
CA ARG A 138 1.04 -12.20 10.49
C ARG A 138 1.04 -12.94 9.15
N VAL A 139 -0.12 -13.11 8.53
CA VAL A 139 -0.24 -13.68 7.16
C VAL A 139 0.60 -12.89 6.17
N LEU A 140 0.49 -11.56 6.18
CA LEU A 140 1.25 -10.70 5.28
C LEU A 140 2.74 -10.72 5.61
N VAL A 141 3.12 -10.75 6.89
CA VAL A 141 4.52 -10.85 7.31
C VAL A 141 5.17 -12.16 6.84
N ILE A 142 4.46 -13.30 6.97
CA ILE A 142 4.92 -14.59 6.44
C ILE A 142 5.10 -14.50 4.93
N LYS A 143 4.14 -13.93 4.19
CA LYS A 143 4.26 -13.81 2.73
C LYS A 143 5.41 -12.92 2.27
N LEU A 144 5.71 -11.87 3.03
CA LEU A 144 6.87 -11.00 2.77
C LEU A 144 8.19 -11.72 3.02
N ALA A 145 8.28 -12.53 4.08
CA ALA A 145 9.46 -13.36 4.36
C ALA A 145 9.66 -14.46 3.30
N ASP A 146 8.58 -15.13 2.89
CA ASP A 146 8.58 -16.06 1.76
C ASP A 146 9.10 -15.37 0.48
N ARG A 147 8.53 -14.21 0.13
CA ARG A 147 9.00 -13.48 -1.06
C ARG A 147 10.48 -13.12 -0.95
N LEU A 148 10.95 -12.67 0.21
CA LEU A 148 12.36 -12.33 0.41
C LEU A 148 13.26 -13.54 0.15
N HIS A 149 12.92 -14.70 0.70
CA HIS A 149 13.67 -15.92 0.42
C HIS A 149 13.65 -16.26 -1.08
N ASN A 150 12.49 -16.17 -1.73
CA ASN A 150 12.36 -16.40 -3.17
C ASN A 150 13.18 -15.42 -4.02
N MET A 151 13.30 -14.16 -3.59
CA MET A 151 14.15 -13.14 -4.22
C MET A 151 15.65 -13.40 -4.00
N ARG A 152 16.05 -13.96 -2.85
CA ARG A 152 17.43 -14.37 -2.58
C ARG A 152 17.87 -15.55 -3.46
N THR A 153 16.97 -16.46 -3.81
CA THR A 153 17.25 -17.63 -4.68
C THR A 153 16.71 -17.46 -6.11
N LEU A 154 16.69 -16.24 -6.63
CA LEU A 154 16.04 -15.91 -7.90
C LEU A 154 16.91 -16.26 -9.13
N ASP A 155 18.21 -16.45 -8.94
CA ASP A 155 19.25 -16.71 -9.94
C ASP A 155 19.00 -17.98 -10.78
N VAL A 156 18.41 -19.03 -10.18
CA VAL A 156 18.08 -20.29 -10.87
C VAL A 156 16.91 -20.18 -11.85
N ARG A 157 16.18 -19.05 -11.86
CA ARG A 157 15.01 -18.83 -12.73
C ARG A 157 15.40 -18.19 -14.07
N SER A 158 14.56 -18.39 -15.09
CA SER A 158 14.73 -17.72 -16.39
C SER A 158 14.65 -16.19 -16.25
N THR A 159 15.40 -15.44 -17.08
CA THR A 159 15.42 -13.97 -17.04
C THR A 159 14.02 -13.34 -17.08
N ALA A 160 13.12 -13.87 -17.92
CA ALA A 160 11.73 -13.40 -17.97
C ALA A 160 11.00 -13.59 -16.63
N SER A 161 11.19 -14.72 -15.96
CA SER A 161 10.59 -14.95 -14.64
C SER A 161 11.23 -14.08 -13.56
N ARG A 162 12.55 -13.84 -13.63
CA ARG A 162 13.27 -12.97 -12.67
C ARG A 162 12.74 -11.55 -12.72
N VAL A 163 12.68 -10.97 -13.93
CA VAL A 163 12.16 -9.60 -14.14
C VAL A 163 10.71 -9.51 -13.67
N ARG A 164 9.86 -10.47 -14.03
CA ARG A 164 8.46 -10.48 -13.59
C ARG A 164 8.34 -10.49 -12.06
N ILE A 165 8.97 -11.46 -11.38
CA ILE A 165 8.90 -11.57 -9.91
C ILE A 165 9.45 -10.31 -9.23
N ALA A 166 10.57 -9.77 -9.72
CA ALA A 166 11.18 -8.57 -9.16
C ALA A 166 10.32 -7.31 -9.38
N THR A 167 9.67 -7.17 -10.53
CA THR A 167 8.72 -6.07 -10.81
C THR A 167 7.53 -6.12 -9.84
N VAL A 168 6.90 -7.28 -9.66
CA VAL A 168 5.80 -7.44 -8.70
C VAL A 168 6.27 -7.13 -7.28
N THR A 169 7.46 -7.61 -6.92
CA THR A 169 8.05 -7.35 -5.61
C THR A 169 8.27 -5.86 -5.38
N ARG A 170 8.82 -5.15 -6.37
CA ARG A 170 9.04 -3.70 -6.34
C ARG A 170 7.73 -2.92 -6.22
N ASP A 171 6.73 -3.29 -7.03
CA ASP A 171 5.53 -2.47 -7.22
C ASP A 171 4.46 -2.74 -6.14
N MET A 172 4.49 -3.92 -5.50
CA MET A 172 3.46 -4.33 -4.54
C MET A 172 4.03 -4.64 -3.15
N LEU A 173 5.04 -5.53 -3.07
CA LEU A 173 5.48 -6.07 -1.78
C LEU A 173 6.41 -5.13 -1.02
N VAL A 174 7.29 -4.39 -1.70
CA VAL A 174 8.12 -3.34 -1.10
C VAL A 174 7.26 -2.22 -0.50
N PRO A 175 6.25 -1.67 -1.21
CA PRO A 175 5.34 -0.68 -0.61
C PRO A 175 4.54 -1.22 0.57
N LEU A 176 4.11 -2.49 0.53
CA LEU A 176 3.45 -3.14 1.68
C LEU A 176 4.39 -3.24 2.90
N CYS A 177 5.66 -3.62 2.69
CA CYS A 177 6.69 -3.56 3.75
C CYS A 177 6.83 -2.14 4.32
N ASP A 178 6.88 -1.13 3.44
CA ASP A 178 6.98 0.25 3.88
C ASP A 178 5.78 0.66 4.72
N ARG A 179 4.56 0.32 4.29
CA ARG A 179 3.30 0.64 4.98
C ARG A 179 3.19 -0.04 6.35
N LEU A 180 3.64 -1.29 6.44
CA LEU A 180 3.74 -2.02 7.72
C LEU A 180 4.89 -1.51 8.61
N GLY A 181 5.78 -0.67 8.07
CA GLY A 181 6.95 -0.13 8.76
C GLY A 181 8.09 -1.13 8.95
N ILE A 182 8.07 -2.27 8.25
CA ILE A 182 9.05 -3.34 8.41
C ILE A 182 10.30 -3.03 7.58
N GLN A 183 11.11 -2.09 8.05
CA GLN A 183 12.30 -1.61 7.32
C GLN A 183 13.40 -2.67 7.21
N ALA A 184 13.47 -3.64 8.11
CA ALA A 184 14.37 -4.79 7.96
C ALA A 184 14.11 -5.54 6.64
N LEU A 185 12.87 -5.98 6.40
CA LEU A 185 12.49 -6.68 5.17
C LEU A 185 12.52 -5.75 3.95
N LYS A 186 12.06 -4.50 4.09
CA LYS A 186 12.03 -3.53 2.98
C LYS A 186 13.41 -3.38 2.33
N ARG A 187 14.45 -3.15 3.14
CA ARG A 187 15.83 -2.92 2.65
C ARG A 187 16.33 -4.10 1.83
N GLU A 188 16.14 -5.32 2.32
CA GLU A 188 16.61 -6.51 1.64
C GLU A 188 15.83 -6.82 0.36
N LEU A 189 14.51 -6.63 0.39
CA LEU A 189 13.70 -6.75 -0.82
C LEU A 189 14.10 -5.72 -1.87
N GLU A 190 14.34 -4.47 -1.48
CA GLU A 190 14.80 -3.42 -2.38
C GLU A 190 16.18 -3.73 -3.00
N ASP A 191 17.14 -4.23 -2.21
CA ASP A 191 18.46 -4.59 -2.72
C ASP A 191 18.40 -5.81 -3.67
N THR A 192 17.57 -6.82 -3.36
CA THR A 192 17.36 -7.97 -4.27
C THR A 192 16.59 -7.58 -5.53
N VAL A 193 15.64 -6.65 -5.44
CA VAL A 193 14.96 -6.05 -6.59
C VAL A 193 15.96 -5.28 -7.47
N LEU A 194 16.86 -4.50 -6.86
CA LEU A 194 17.90 -3.77 -7.60
C LEU A 194 18.77 -4.73 -8.40
N LEU A 195 19.25 -5.80 -7.74
CA LEU A 195 20.08 -6.81 -8.36
C LEU A 195 19.36 -7.50 -9.54
N ALA A 196 18.06 -7.77 -9.40
CA ALA A 196 17.28 -8.47 -10.41
C ALA A 196 16.87 -7.60 -11.62
N LEU A 197 16.54 -6.32 -11.39
CA LEU A 197 16.05 -5.42 -12.43
C LEU A 197 17.15 -4.54 -13.06
N HIS A 198 18.15 -4.15 -12.27
CA HIS A 198 19.21 -3.24 -12.68
C HIS A 198 20.59 -3.73 -12.18
N PRO A 199 21.09 -4.88 -12.68
CA PRO A 199 22.34 -5.48 -12.21
C PRO A 199 23.55 -4.57 -12.38
N ASP A 200 23.60 -3.78 -13.47
CA ASP A 200 24.69 -2.81 -13.70
C ASP A 200 24.68 -1.70 -12.63
N GLY A 201 23.50 -1.19 -12.27
CA GLY A 201 23.33 -0.19 -11.22
C GLY A 201 23.67 -0.75 -9.83
N TYR A 202 23.31 -2.02 -9.56
CA TYR A 202 23.73 -2.71 -8.35
C TYR A 202 25.26 -2.79 -8.24
N GLU A 203 25.93 -3.20 -9.32
CA GLU A 203 27.38 -3.33 -9.37
C GLU A 203 28.10 -1.98 -9.26
N GLU A 204 27.54 -0.92 -9.84
CA GLU A 204 28.04 0.45 -9.67
C GLU A 204 28.00 0.89 -8.20
N VAL A 205 26.85 0.73 -7.53
CA VAL A 205 26.72 1.09 -6.12
C VAL A 205 27.60 0.22 -5.23
N ARG A 206 27.65 -1.10 -5.50
CA ARG A 206 28.54 -2.03 -4.76
C ARG A 206 29.99 -1.58 -4.84
N ARG A 207 30.45 -1.19 -6.04
CA ARG A 207 31.81 -0.65 -6.24
C ARG A 207 32.00 0.66 -5.51
N HIS A 208 31.06 1.60 -5.61
CA HIS A 208 31.10 2.87 -4.89
C HIS A 208 31.27 2.66 -3.38
N VAL A 209 30.44 1.80 -2.78
CA VAL A 209 30.50 1.48 -1.35
C VAL A 209 31.81 0.80 -0.96
N ALA A 210 32.41 -0.01 -1.84
CA ALA A 210 33.70 -0.65 -1.61
C ALA A 210 34.89 0.32 -1.75
N THR A 211 34.79 1.35 -2.60
CA THR A 211 35.89 2.27 -2.90
C THR A 211 35.80 3.62 -2.17
N ARG A 212 34.65 3.94 -1.57
CA ARG A 212 34.48 5.21 -0.83
C ARG A 212 35.43 5.27 0.37
N PRO A 213 35.80 6.49 0.82
CA PRO A 213 36.61 6.65 2.02
C PRO A 213 35.98 5.91 3.20
N ASP A 214 36.81 5.24 4.00
CA ASP A 214 36.34 4.57 5.20
C ASP A 214 35.83 5.62 6.21
N TRP A 215 34.53 5.65 6.40
CA TRP A 215 33.92 6.53 7.38
C TRP A 215 34.07 6.01 8.81
N ALA A 216 34.60 4.82 9.05
CA ALA A 216 34.72 4.29 10.41
C ALA A 216 35.52 5.25 11.30
N SER A 217 36.65 5.77 10.83
CA SER A 217 37.44 6.74 11.61
C SER A 217 36.67 8.04 11.86
N PHE A 218 36.07 8.62 10.82
CA PHE A 218 35.28 9.85 10.91
C PHE A 218 34.07 9.70 11.85
N LEU A 219 33.32 8.60 11.72
CA LEU A 219 32.16 8.30 12.55
C LEU A 219 32.56 8.04 14.00
N ASN A 220 33.71 7.39 14.24
CA ASN A 220 34.23 7.20 15.60
C ASN A 220 34.62 8.53 16.25
N GLU A 221 35.21 9.46 15.50
CA GLU A 221 35.48 10.83 15.98
C GLU A 221 34.19 11.59 16.29
N VAL A 222 33.21 11.55 15.39
CA VAL A 222 31.87 12.13 15.59
C VAL A 222 31.21 11.57 16.85
N ILE A 223 31.22 10.24 17.02
CA ILE A 223 30.65 9.57 18.21
C ILE A 223 31.42 9.97 19.48
N GLY A 224 32.75 9.96 19.42
CA GLY A 224 33.62 10.34 20.53
C GLY A 224 33.46 11.80 20.98
N THR A 225 33.05 12.68 20.06
CA THR A 225 32.74 14.08 20.36
C THR A 225 31.33 14.25 20.90
N LEU A 226 30.35 13.61 20.26
CA LEU A 226 28.93 13.86 20.55
C LEU A 226 28.43 13.13 21.82
N GLN A 227 28.92 11.92 22.07
CA GLN A 227 28.49 11.12 23.22
C GLN A 227 28.77 11.82 24.57
N PRO A 228 29.96 12.44 24.80
CA PRO A 228 30.20 13.25 26.00
C PRO A 228 29.35 14.52 26.08
N GLU A 229 29.09 15.20 24.97
CA GLU A 229 28.26 16.42 24.95
C GLU A 229 26.80 16.12 25.33
N LEU A 230 26.24 15.01 24.83
CA LEU A 230 24.92 14.54 25.24
C LEU A 230 24.87 14.23 26.74
N ALA A 231 25.92 13.58 27.28
CA ALA A 231 26.03 13.30 28.70
C ALA A 231 26.14 14.58 29.55
N ARG A 232 26.90 15.60 29.11
CA ARG A 232 26.99 16.92 29.77
C ARG A 232 25.64 17.64 29.79
N ALA A 233 24.87 17.51 28.70
CA ALA A 233 23.50 18.01 28.61
C ALA A 233 22.48 17.18 29.43
N LYS A 234 22.92 16.12 30.12
CA LYS A 234 22.10 15.18 30.90
C LYS A 234 21.07 14.45 30.05
N ILE A 235 21.43 14.13 28.81
CA ILE A 235 20.60 13.37 27.87
C ILE A 235 21.14 11.94 27.83
N ASP A 236 20.33 10.99 28.30
CA ASP A 236 20.65 9.57 28.19
C ASP A 236 20.33 9.07 26.78
N ALA A 237 21.37 8.87 25.99
CA ALA A 237 21.27 8.48 24.59
C ALA A 237 22.47 7.68 24.12
N ARG A 238 22.27 6.79 23.16
CA ARG A 238 23.34 6.08 22.44
C ARG A 238 23.49 6.66 21.03
N VAL A 239 24.73 6.89 20.60
CA VAL A 239 25.04 7.28 19.22
C VAL A 239 25.62 6.09 18.47
N ALA A 240 25.07 5.78 17.29
CA ALA A 240 25.52 4.67 16.47
C ALA A 240 25.62 5.05 14.98
N PRO A 241 26.55 4.45 14.21
CA PRO A 241 26.57 4.55 12.76
C PRO A 241 25.26 4.04 12.14
N ARG A 242 24.79 4.68 11.07
CA ARG A 242 23.60 4.23 10.32
C ARG A 242 23.91 4.15 8.82
N PRO A 243 24.38 3.00 8.31
CA PRO A 243 24.63 2.85 6.88
C PRO A 243 23.31 2.92 6.08
N ARG A 244 23.43 3.41 4.84
CA ARG A 244 22.40 3.28 3.80
C ARG A 244 22.57 1.92 3.10
N HIS A 245 21.47 1.33 2.67
CA HIS A 245 21.48 0.12 1.83
C HIS A 245 21.56 0.50 0.34
N PHE A 246 21.91 -0.45 -0.52
CA PHE A 246 22.32 -0.17 -1.90
C PHE A 246 21.22 0.50 -2.73
N TYR A 247 19.98 0.04 -2.61
CA TYR A 247 18.86 0.62 -3.34
C TYR A 247 18.64 2.09 -3.00
N SER A 248 18.74 2.49 -1.73
CA SER A 248 18.62 3.91 -1.34
C SER A 248 19.74 4.79 -1.89
N VAL A 249 20.94 4.23 -2.07
CA VAL A 249 22.08 4.94 -2.65
C VAL A 249 21.90 5.10 -4.15
N TRP A 250 21.51 4.02 -4.82
CA TRP A 250 21.20 4.02 -6.25
C TRP A 250 20.07 5.00 -6.58
N LYS A 251 18.94 4.90 -5.86
CA LYS A 251 17.76 5.75 -6.09
C LYS A 251 18.06 7.23 -5.89
N ASP A 252 18.81 7.60 -4.84
CA ASP A 252 19.21 8.99 -4.60
C ASP A 252 20.12 9.55 -5.72
N ALA A 253 21.00 8.72 -6.28
CA ALA A 253 21.84 9.10 -7.43
C ALA A 253 20.98 9.31 -8.70
N GLN A 254 20.04 8.40 -8.95
CA GLN A 254 19.10 8.47 -10.08
C GLN A 254 18.20 9.70 -10.00
N ASP A 255 17.57 9.97 -8.85
CA ASP A 255 16.68 11.11 -8.65
C ASP A 255 17.41 12.44 -8.88
N LYS A 256 18.69 12.51 -8.49
CA LYS A 256 19.54 13.69 -8.70
C LYS A 256 20.20 13.74 -10.07
N HIS A 257 19.94 12.77 -10.94
CA HIS A 257 20.57 12.64 -12.26
C HIS A 257 22.10 12.67 -12.18
N GLN A 258 22.67 12.06 -11.12
CA GLN A 258 24.09 12.03 -10.89
C GLN A 258 24.70 10.73 -11.46
N PRO A 259 25.79 10.82 -12.23
CA PRO A 259 26.43 9.65 -12.83
C PRO A 259 27.20 8.78 -11.83
N THR A 260 27.35 9.26 -10.59
CA THR A 260 27.96 8.50 -9.49
C THR A 260 27.22 8.85 -8.20
N PRO A 261 26.99 7.88 -7.29
CA PRO A 261 26.39 8.18 -6.00
C PRO A 261 27.24 9.13 -5.16
N ARG A 262 26.57 10.05 -4.46
CA ARG A 262 27.20 10.93 -3.46
C ARG A 262 26.52 10.73 -2.12
N GLU A 263 27.05 9.79 -1.35
CA GLU A 263 26.56 9.52 -0.02
C GLU A 263 27.19 10.44 1.04
N LEU A 264 26.41 10.70 2.09
CA LEU A 264 26.87 11.36 3.29
C LEU A 264 27.02 10.33 4.42
N PRO A 265 28.06 10.43 5.26
CA PRO A 265 28.10 9.67 6.50
C PRO A 265 26.88 10.00 7.35
N ARG A 266 26.40 9.00 8.11
CA ARG A 266 25.16 9.10 8.85
C ARG A 266 25.26 8.44 10.21
N ILE A 267 24.73 9.10 11.23
CA ILE A 267 24.55 8.57 12.57
C ILE A 267 23.09 8.59 13.00
N VAL A 268 22.77 7.75 13.97
CA VAL A 268 21.51 7.78 14.71
C VAL A 268 21.79 7.99 16.19
N ILE A 269 21.11 8.96 16.79
CA ILE A 269 21.04 9.19 18.24
C ILE A 269 19.74 8.57 18.72
N ILE A 270 19.85 7.59 19.62
CA ILE A 270 18.72 6.88 20.19
C ILE A 270 18.61 7.27 21.66
N VAL A 271 17.56 8.01 21.98
CA VAL A 271 17.33 8.61 23.29
C VAL A 271 16.47 7.67 24.14
N GLU A 272 16.93 7.34 25.36
CA GLU A 272 16.19 6.46 26.28
C GLU A 272 15.02 7.19 26.96
N GLY A 273 15.09 8.52 27.03
CA GLY A 273 14.11 9.39 27.68
C GLY A 273 12.85 9.71 26.87
N ARG A 274 12.29 10.89 27.13
CA ARG A 274 11.04 11.36 26.52
C ARG A 274 11.28 11.97 25.14
N GLN A 275 10.21 12.18 24.38
CA GLN A 275 10.30 12.84 23.07
C GLN A 275 10.90 14.25 23.14
N THR A 276 10.70 14.97 24.25
CA THR A 276 11.33 16.28 24.50
C THR A 276 12.85 16.21 24.47
N ASP A 277 13.41 15.07 24.88
CA ASP A 277 14.85 14.88 25.01
C ASP A 277 15.48 14.68 23.62
N CYS A 278 14.70 14.29 22.61
CA CYS A 278 15.14 14.33 21.21
C CYS A 278 15.40 15.76 20.72
N TYR A 279 14.57 16.72 21.13
CA TYR A 279 14.78 18.13 20.78
C TYR A 279 15.94 18.75 21.57
N ALA A 280 16.14 18.33 22.82
CA ALA A 280 17.35 18.69 23.57
C ALA A 280 18.60 18.15 22.87
N ALA A 281 18.59 16.90 22.41
CA ALA A 281 19.70 16.30 21.66
C ALA A 281 19.95 17.02 20.32
N LEU A 282 18.88 17.46 19.63
CA LEU A 282 19.01 18.31 18.44
C LEU A 282 19.73 19.62 18.77
N GLY A 283 19.36 20.27 19.87
CA GLY A 283 20.02 21.48 20.36
C GLY A 283 21.51 21.25 20.67
N THR A 284 21.85 20.13 21.31
CA THR A 284 23.25 19.73 21.54
C THR A 284 23.99 19.59 20.21
N VAL A 285 23.45 18.84 19.24
CA VAL A 285 24.04 18.67 17.91
C VAL A 285 24.28 20.01 17.20
N HIS A 286 23.29 20.91 17.23
CA HIS A 286 23.40 22.24 16.59
C HIS A 286 24.33 23.22 17.32
N SER A 287 24.59 22.98 18.61
CA SER A 287 25.59 23.72 19.38
C SER A 287 27.02 23.24 19.10
N THR A 288 27.18 21.96 18.80
CA THR A 288 28.47 21.35 18.44
C THR A 288 28.85 21.64 16.98
N TRP A 289 27.88 21.52 16.06
CA TRP A 289 28.10 21.63 14.63
C TRP A 289 27.06 22.51 13.95
N ARG A 290 27.50 23.26 12.93
CA ARG A 290 26.63 24.21 12.22
C ARG A 290 25.60 23.45 11.38
N PRO A 291 24.29 23.69 11.55
CA PRO A 291 23.27 23.06 10.72
C PRO A 291 23.26 23.63 9.30
N VAL A 292 23.00 22.77 8.32
CA VAL A 292 22.83 23.16 6.93
C VAL A 292 21.39 23.67 6.73
N PRO A 293 21.19 24.93 6.26
CA PRO A 293 19.85 25.48 6.04
C PRO A 293 18.99 24.62 5.12
N GLY A 294 17.70 24.49 5.44
CA GLY A 294 16.73 23.72 4.65
C GLY A 294 16.91 22.19 4.72
N ARG A 295 17.85 21.67 5.50
CA ARG A 295 18.11 20.23 5.68
C ARG A 295 17.62 19.69 7.03
N PHE A 296 16.59 20.31 7.60
CA PHE A 296 15.93 19.84 8.82
C PHE A 296 14.53 19.34 8.51
N LYS A 297 14.16 18.18 9.05
CA LYS A 297 12.81 17.61 8.97
C LYS A 297 12.40 17.04 10.32
N ASP A 298 11.22 17.45 10.79
CA ASP A 298 10.65 16.97 12.05
C ASP A 298 9.57 15.92 11.77
N PHE A 299 9.96 14.65 11.70
CA PHE A 299 9.00 13.54 11.61
C PHE A 299 8.46 13.09 12.97
N ILE A 300 8.80 13.76 14.09
CA ILE A 300 8.14 13.52 15.38
C ILE A 300 6.81 14.28 15.40
N ALA A 301 6.83 15.56 15.03
CA ALA A 301 5.63 16.39 14.90
C ALA A 301 4.76 15.98 13.69
N SER A 302 5.42 15.65 12.57
CA SER A 302 4.76 15.21 11.33
C SER A 302 5.17 13.77 10.98
N PRO A 303 4.64 12.74 11.68
CA PRO A 303 5.01 11.35 11.45
C PRO A 303 4.65 10.87 10.04
N LYS A 304 5.43 9.94 9.50
CA LYS A 304 5.06 9.24 8.26
C LYS A 304 3.95 8.22 8.50
N ASN A 305 3.35 7.76 7.41
CA ASN A 305 2.18 6.86 7.39
C ASN A 305 2.48 5.49 7.99
N ASN A 306 3.73 5.06 7.91
CA ASN A 306 4.21 3.83 8.52
C ASN A 306 4.68 4.03 9.97
N LEU A 307 4.16 5.06 10.64
CA LEU A 307 4.43 5.40 12.04
C LEU A 307 5.88 5.80 12.31
N TYR A 308 6.67 5.99 11.25
CA TYR A 308 8.06 6.43 11.37
C TYR A 308 8.13 7.81 12.00
N ARG A 309 8.91 7.91 13.08
CA ARG A 309 9.16 9.14 13.84
C ARG A 309 10.65 9.30 14.10
N SER A 310 11.18 10.46 13.70
CA SER A 310 12.58 10.84 13.90
C SER A 310 12.77 12.31 13.54
N LEU A 311 13.66 13.01 14.21
CA LEU A 311 14.22 14.27 13.71
C LEU A 311 15.35 13.95 12.75
N HIS A 312 15.41 14.64 11.62
CA HIS A 312 16.48 14.53 10.64
C HIS A 312 17.12 15.90 10.49
N THR A 313 18.45 15.96 10.59
CA THR A 313 19.20 17.18 10.34
C THR A 313 20.50 16.86 9.62
N THR A 314 20.94 17.74 8.71
CA THR A 314 22.30 17.70 8.17
C THR A 314 23.11 18.83 8.80
N VAL A 315 24.29 18.50 9.31
CA VAL A 315 25.23 19.46 9.91
C VAL A 315 26.59 19.38 9.23
N LEU A 316 27.40 20.43 9.37
CA LEU A 316 28.82 20.43 9.00
C LEU A 316 29.63 19.95 10.21
N GLY A 317 30.01 18.68 10.17
CA GLY A 317 30.73 17.96 11.22
C GLY A 317 32.22 18.34 11.32
N PRO A 318 33.06 17.44 11.85
CA PRO A 318 34.52 17.62 11.83
C PRO A 318 35.04 17.91 10.42
N ASP A 319 36.04 18.78 10.31
CA ASP A 319 36.64 19.24 9.05
C ASP A 319 35.63 19.80 8.02
N ASP A 320 34.52 20.39 8.49
CA ASP A 320 33.43 20.94 7.67
C ASP A 320 32.77 19.88 6.75
N GLN A 321 32.92 18.59 7.09
CA GLN A 321 32.33 17.51 6.32
C GLN A 321 30.84 17.34 6.63
N PRO A 322 29.95 17.27 5.62
CA PRO A 322 28.52 17.10 5.83
C PRO A 322 28.20 15.74 6.48
N LEU A 323 27.42 15.77 7.56
CA LEU A 323 26.97 14.62 8.34
C LEU A 323 25.44 14.62 8.46
N GLU A 324 24.81 13.48 8.17
CA GLU A 324 23.38 13.29 8.45
C GLU A 324 23.17 12.72 9.86
N VAL A 325 22.34 13.40 10.65
CA VAL A 325 22.01 13.00 12.02
C VAL A 325 20.52 12.71 12.13
N LEU A 326 20.20 11.51 12.60
CA LEU A 326 18.83 11.09 12.91
C LEU A 326 18.69 11.01 14.42
N ILE A 327 17.62 11.59 14.98
CA ILE A 327 17.38 11.59 16.43
C ILE A 327 15.99 11.03 16.71
N ARG A 328 15.91 10.01 17.55
CA ARG A 328 14.66 9.34 17.89
C ARG A 328 14.74 8.71 19.27
N THR A 329 13.61 8.45 19.90
CA THR A 329 13.57 7.69 21.16
C THR A 329 13.75 6.19 20.90
N GLU A 330 14.06 5.41 21.93
CA GLU A 330 14.16 3.95 21.84
C GLU A 330 12.85 3.29 21.32
N PRO A 331 11.63 3.67 21.78
CA PRO A 331 10.39 3.18 21.17
C PRO A 331 10.23 3.57 19.70
N MET A 332 10.60 4.79 19.32
CA MET A 332 10.58 5.24 17.92
C MET A 332 11.60 4.49 17.06
N HIS A 333 12.77 4.16 17.62
CA HIS A 333 13.78 3.35 16.95
C HIS A 333 13.23 1.96 16.62
N ARG A 334 12.62 1.27 17.60
CA ARG A 334 12.02 -0.05 17.41
C ARG A 334 10.88 -0.02 16.38
N ALA A 335 9.98 0.96 16.49
CA ALA A 335 8.89 1.14 15.53
C ALA A 335 9.42 1.40 14.11
N ALA A 336 10.50 2.16 13.97
CA ALA A 336 11.07 2.48 12.67
C ALA A 336 11.89 1.35 12.04
N GLU A 337 12.41 0.39 12.81
CA GLU A 337 13.13 -0.76 12.24
C GLU A 337 12.20 -1.97 12.01
N TYR A 338 11.22 -2.19 12.90
CA TYR A 338 10.37 -3.39 12.90
C TYR A 338 8.89 -3.12 12.62
N GLY A 339 8.43 -1.87 12.64
CA GLY A 339 7.05 -1.52 12.35
C GLY A 339 6.05 -2.28 13.21
N ILE A 340 5.05 -2.88 12.56
CA ILE A 340 4.05 -3.71 13.23
C ILE A 340 4.63 -4.93 13.95
N VAL A 341 5.81 -5.41 13.52
CA VAL A 341 6.47 -6.57 14.13
C VAL A 341 7.04 -6.26 15.49
N ALA A 342 7.24 -4.98 15.83
CA ALA A 342 7.61 -4.58 17.19
C ALA A 342 6.63 -5.09 18.26
N ASN A 343 5.35 -5.31 17.91
CA ASN A 343 4.34 -5.88 18.80
C ASN A 343 4.64 -7.33 19.19
N PHE A 344 5.21 -8.12 18.27
CA PHE A 344 5.58 -9.51 18.51
C PHE A 344 6.98 -9.60 19.10
N ARG A 345 7.92 -8.79 18.62
CA ARG A 345 9.32 -8.81 19.07
C ARG A 345 9.50 -8.28 20.50
N PHE A 346 8.69 -7.31 20.93
CA PHE A 346 8.79 -6.63 22.22
C PHE A 346 7.42 -6.58 22.94
N PRO A 347 6.83 -7.73 23.30
CA PRO A 347 5.46 -7.80 23.82
C PRO A 347 5.26 -7.03 25.13
N GLU A 348 6.26 -7.04 26.03
CA GLU A 348 6.23 -6.35 27.31
C GLU A 348 6.18 -4.82 27.20
N PHE A 349 6.71 -4.26 26.10
CA PHE A 349 6.68 -2.83 25.83
C PHE A 349 5.43 -2.42 25.07
N THR A 350 4.94 -3.27 24.16
CA THR A 350 3.75 -2.98 23.35
C THR A 350 2.44 -3.21 24.09
N ALA A 351 2.42 -4.01 25.16
CA ALA A 351 1.28 -4.11 26.09
C ALA A 351 0.86 -2.74 26.68
N ARG A 352 1.76 -1.75 26.68
CA ARG A 352 1.50 -0.38 27.12
C ARG A 352 0.88 0.53 26.05
N LEU A 353 0.83 0.09 24.79
CA LEU A 353 0.16 0.83 23.72
C LEU A 353 -1.35 0.75 23.89
N SER A 354 -2.04 1.88 23.72
CA SER A 354 -3.50 1.92 23.77
C SER A 354 -4.10 1.08 22.63
N LYS A 355 -5.31 0.56 22.85
CA LYS A 355 -6.08 -0.16 21.81
C LYS A 355 -6.27 0.69 20.55
N GLN A 356 -6.40 2.01 20.72
CA GLN A 356 -6.50 2.98 19.64
C GLN A 356 -5.20 3.09 18.82
N ALA A 357 -4.03 3.14 19.47
CA ALA A 357 -2.75 3.19 18.77
C ALA A 357 -2.51 1.94 17.90
N ARG A 358 -2.96 0.76 18.35
CA ARG A 358 -2.92 -0.49 17.55
C ARG A 358 -3.87 -0.45 16.36
N ALA A 359 -5.09 0.04 16.56
CA ALA A 359 -6.08 0.18 15.49
C ALA A 359 -5.63 1.18 14.40
N GLU A 360 -4.95 2.26 14.80
CA GLU A 360 -4.38 3.25 13.87
C GLU A 360 -3.30 2.64 12.94
N GLN A 361 -2.50 1.67 13.42
CA GLN A 361 -1.46 1.03 12.61
C GLN A 361 -2.04 0.21 11.43
N LEU A 362 -3.23 -0.36 11.64
CA LEU A 362 -3.95 -1.19 10.66
C LEU A 362 -5.11 -0.46 9.99
N ALA A 363 -5.34 0.82 10.32
CA ALA A 363 -6.45 1.60 9.76
C ALA A 363 -6.40 1.67 8.23
N TRP A 364 -5.20 1.68 7.63
CA TRP A 364 -5.05 1.62 6.17
C TRP A 364 -5.53 0.28 5.59
N LEU A 365 -5.26 -0.82 6.28
CA LEU A 365 -5.68 -2.14 5.85
C LEU A 365 -7.20 -2.24 5.90
N HIS A 366 -7.83 -1.72 6.96
CA HIS A 366 -9.29 -1.61 7.05
C HIS A 366 -9.89 -0.78 5.91
N ARG A 367 -9.31 0.38 5.57
CA ARG A 367 -9.77 1.17 4.41
C ARG A 367 -9.67 0.42 3.08
N VAL A 368 -8.61 -0.39 2.91
CA VAL A 368 -8.45 -1.23 1.73
C VAL A 368 -9.53 -2.32 1.69
N LEU A 369 -9.91 -2.89 2.84
CA LEU A 369 -11.03 -3.84 2.93
C LEU A 369 -12.37 -3.16 2.61
N ASP A 370 -12.57 -1.91 3.03
CA ASP A 370 -13.80 -1.15 2.74
C ASP A 370 -13.98 -0.91 1.23
N TRP A 371 -12.89 -0.71 0.48
CA TRP A 371 -12.94 -0.60 -0.99
C TRP A 371 -13.32 -1.90 -1.67
N GLU A 372 -12.95 -3.03 -1.09
CA GLU A 372 -13.27 -4.35 -1.64
C GLU A 372 -14.77 -4.60 -1.67
N ALA A 373 -15.49 -4.11 -0.67
CA ALA A 373 -16.96 -4.20 -0.62
C ALA A 373 -17.65 -3.41 -1.76
N VAL A 374 -16.93 -2.50 -2.43
CA VAL A 374 -17.46 -1.58 -3.45
C VAL A 374 -16.87 -1.88 -4.84
N ALA A 375 -15.76 -2.62 -4.93
CA ALA A 375 -15.05 -2.90 -6.17
C ALA A 375 -15.48 -4.25 -6.78
N ASP A 376 -16.19 -4.18 -7.91
CA ASP A 376 -16.57 -5.37 -8.70
C ASP A 376 -15.38 -6.01 -9.46
N ASP A 377 -14.26 -5.28 -9.62
CA ASP A 377 -13.11 -5.69 -10.43
C ASP A 377 -11.78 -5.65 -9.65
N ALA A 378 -11.01 -6.74 -9.75
CA ALA A 378 -9.71 -6.91 -9.09
C ALA A 378 -8.64 -5.95 -9.64
N GLN A 379 -8.71 -5.60 -10.92
CA GLN A 379 -7.74 -4.68 -11.53
C GLN A 379 -7.92 -3.25 -11.01
N ARG A 380 -9.17 -2.77 -10.93
CA ARG A 380 -9.51 -1.49 -10.28
C ARG A 380 -9.04 -1.44 -8.82
N PHE A 381 -9.22 -2.53 -8.07
CA PHE A 381 -8.73 -2.65 -6.70
C PHE A 381 -7.20 -2.52 -6.62
N LEU A 382 -6.46 -3.18 -7.51
CA LEU A 382 -5.00 -3.08 -7.56
C LEU A 382 -4.50 -1.68 -7.87
N ASP A 383 -5.08 -1.04 -8.88
CA ASP A 383 -4.68 0.32 -9.25
C ASP A 383 -5.01 1.29 -8.11
N ALA A 384 -6.08 1.01 -7.37
CA ALA A 384 -6.42 1.75 -6.18
C ALA A 384 -5.36 1.61 -5.07
N LEU A 385 -5.03 0.38 -4.76
CA LEU A 385 -4.02 0.03 -3.77
C LEU A 385 -2.65 0.63 -4.14
N ARG A 386 -2.22 0.53 -5.40
CA ARG A 386 -0.96 1.11 -5.87
C ARG A 386 -0.89 2.62 -5.65
N CYS A 387 -1.99 3.33 -5.86
CA CYS A 387 -2.06 4.76 -5.61
C CYS A 387 -1.90 5.08 -4.11
N ASP A 388 -2.59 4.35 -3.22
CA ASP A 388 -2.46 4.55 -1.75
C ASP A 388 -1.08 4.17 -1.21
N LEU A 389 -0.48 3.12 -1.79
CA LEU A 389 0.85 2.64 -1.43
C LEU A 389 1.99 3.50 -2.01
N SER A 390 1.69 4.44 -2.91
CA SER A 390 2.71 5.29 -3.53
C SER A 390 3.42 6.20 -2.51
N GLU A 391 4.73 6.37 -2.70
CA GLU A 391 5.64 6.98 -1.70
C GLU A 391 5.50 8.51 -1.54
N GLY A 392 4.79 9.19 -2.42
CA GLY A 392 4.52 10.62 -2.32
C GLY A 392 3.16 10.85 -1.69
N GLN A 393 3.11 11.38 -0.47
CA GLN A 393 1.89 11.80 0.19
C GLN A 393 2.06 13.24 0.67
N ILE A 394 0.99 14.02 0.58
CA ILE A 394 0.91 15.42 1.01
C ILE A 394 -0.11 15.53 2.14
N HIS A 395 0.13 16.43 3.09
CA HIS A 395 -0.80 16.84 4.12
C HIS A 395 -1.42 18.15 3.71
N VAL A 396 -2.72 18.15 3.48
CA VAL A 396 -3.50 19.33 3.16
C VAL A 396 -4.39 19.63 4.38
N PHE A 397 -4.57 20.90 4.67
CA PHE A 397 -5.42 21.36 5.75
C PHE A 397 -6.71 21.92 5.15
N THR A 398 -7.85 21.56 5.70
CA THR A 398 -9.10 22.26 5.40
C THR A 398 -9.14 23.60 6.13
N ASP A 399 -10.06 24.46 5.71
CA ASP A 399 -10.31 25.78 6.31
C ASP A 399 -10.70 25.71 7.80
N ASP A 400 -11.40 24.63 8.20
CA ASP A 400 -11.71 24.31 9.61
C ASP A 400 -10.50 23.78 10.41
N GLY A 401 -9.33 23.65 9.78
CA GLY A 401 -8.08 23.19 10.40
C GLY A 401 -7.93 21.67 10.47
N ARG A 402 -8.87 20.89 9.91
CA ARG A 402 -8.73 19.43 9.84
C ARG A 402 -7.59 19.05 8.88
N ARG A 403 -6.71 18.16 9.33
CA ARG A 403 -5.60 17.63 8.52
C ARG A 403 -6.08 16.44 7.71
N VAL A 404 -5.96 16.53 6.38
CA VAL A 404 -6.28 15.45 5.43
C VAL A 404 -5.02 15.02 4.72
N GLN A 405 -4.88 13.71 4.51
CA GLN A 405 -3.74 13.12 3.82
C GLN A 405 -4.16 12.63 2.45
N LEU A 406 -3.38 12.98 1.43
CA LEU A 406 -3.63 12.63 0.04
C LEU A 406 -2.35 12.18 -0.66
N PRO A 407 -2.42 11.34 -1.72
CA PRO A 407 -1.30 11.09 -2.61
C PRO A 407 -0.74 12.39 -3.21
N SER A 408 0.56 12.45 -3.43
CA SER A 408 1.23 13.58 -4.07
C SER A 408 0.68 13.78 -5.47
N GLY A 409 0.39 15.04 -5.82
CA GLY A 409 -0.25 15.40 -7.08
C GLY A 409 -1.78 15.28 -7.07
N SER A 410 -2.39 14.91 -5.94
CA SER A 410 -3.85 14.99 -5.76
C SER A 410 -4.35 16.41 -5.91
N THR A 411 -5.61 16.54 -6.30
CA THR A 411 -6.25 17.83 -6.58
C THR A 411 -7.31 18.18 -5.53
N ALA A 412 -7.95 19.33 -5.68
CA ALA A 412 -9.05 19.73 -4.79
C ALA A 412 -10.24 18.77 -4.85
N VAL A 413 -10.49 18.13 -6.00
CA VAL A 413 -11.55 17.13 -6.15
C VAL A 413 -11.22 15.89 -5.33
N ASP A 414 -9.97 15.43 -5.35
CA ASP A 414 -9.51 14.33 -4.49
C ASP A 414 -9.71 14.63 -3.00
N LEU A 415 -9.42 15.87 -2.58
CA LEU A 415 -9.69 16.32 -1.21
C LEU A 415 -11.18 16.26 -0.89
N ALA A 416 -12.04 16.76 -1.78
CA ALA A 416 -13.50 16.77 -1.60
C ALA A 416 -14.06 15.36 -1.37
N TYR A 417 -13.70 14.39 -2.22
CA TYR A 417 -14.13 12.99 -2.04
C TYR A 417 -13.52 12.29 -0.83
N THR A 418 -12.37 12.77 -0.34
CA THR A 418 -11.74 12.23 0.88
C THR A 418 -12.44 12.73 2.14
N LEU A 419 -13.03 13.93 2.09
CA LEU A 419 -13.84 14.47 3.18
C LEU A 419 -15.16 13.71 3.30
N ASP A 420 -15.90 13.64 2.20
CA ASP A 420 -17.10 12.82 2.05
C ASP A 420 -17.56 12.79 0.57
N VAL A 421 -18.32 11.74 0.22
CA VAL A 421 -18.81 11.53 -1.15
C VAL A 421 -19.78 12.63 -1.61
N HIS A 422 -20.58 13.19 -0.71
CA HIS A 422 -21.55 14.23 -1.05
C HIS A 422 -20.86 15.55 -1.41
N THR A 423 -19.87 15.99 -0.63
CA THR A 423 -19.00 17.13 -0.92
C THR A 423 -18.22 16.92 -2.22
N GLY A 424 -17.75 15.69 -2.47
CA GLY A 424 -17.14 15.30 -3.74
C GLY A 424 -18.07 15.49 -4.93
N HIS A 425 -19.27 14.90 -4.89
CA HIS A 425 -20.26 15.01 -5.96
C HIS A 425 -20.72 16.45 -6.20
N ARG A 426 -20.76 17.27 -5.15
CA ARG A 426 -21.28 18.63 -5.22
C ARG A 426 -20.21 19.71 -5.24
N CYS A 427 -18.95 19.35 -5.45
CA CYS A 427 -17.84 20.29 -5.53
C CYS A 427 -17.99 21.21 -6.74
N VAL A 428 -17.91 22.53 -6.53
CA VAL A 428 -18.00 23.55 -7.60
C VAL A 428 -16.72 24.35 -7.76
N ALA A 429 -16.00 24.59 -6.68
CA ALA A 429 -14.78 25.38 -6.67
C ALA A 429 -13.91 25.02 -5.46
N ALA A 430 -12.66 25.47 -5.50
CA ALA A 430 -11.75 25.36 -4.37
C ALA A 430 -10.92 26.63 -4.20
N HIS A 431 -10.68 27.03 -2.96
CA HIS A 431 -9.73 28.09 -2.63
C HIS A 431 -8.50 27.50 -1.98
N ARG A 432 -7.32 28.02 -2.30
CA ARG A 432 -6.08 27.77 -1.56
C ARG A 432 -5.59 29.05 -0.90
N GLY A 433 -5.52 29.07 0.43
CA GLY A 433 -5.17 30.27 1.20
C GLY A 433 -6.07 31.47 0.87
N GLY A 434 -7.37 31.23 0.66
CA GLY A 434 -8.36 32.26 0.30
C GLY A 434 -8.35 32.71 -1.17
N ARG A 435 -7.57 32.08 -2.05
CA ARG A 435 -7.55 32.37 -3.50
C ARG A 435 -8.13 31.23 -4.32
N LEU A 436 -8.99 31.55 -5.29
CA LEU A 436 -9.56 30.58 -6.22
C LEU A 436 -8.48 29.87 -7.05
N ILE A 437 -8.55 28.54 -7.03
CA ILE A 437 -7.68 27.65 -7.81
C ILE A 437 -8.53 26.78 -8.75
N PRO A 438 -8.02 26.42 -9.95
CA PRO A 438 -8.65 25.41 -10.79
C PRO A 438 -8.72 24.06 -10.06
N LEU A 439 -9.84 23.35 -10.20
CA LEU A 439 -10.05 22.02 -9.61
C LEU A 439 -9.02 20.98 -10.04
N SER A 440 -8.39 21.16 -11.21
CA SER A 440 -7.33 20.30 -11.74
C SER A 440 -5.93 20.61 -11.20
N SER A 441 -5.78 21.68 -10.41
CA SER A 441 -4.47 22.08 -9.88
C SER A 441 -4.00 21.09 -8.82
N PRO A 442 -2.75 20.60 -8.89
CA PRO A 442 -2.19 19.73 -7.87
C PRO A 442 -1.97 20.52 -6.57
N LEU A 443 -2.30 19.87 -5.46
CA LEU A 443 -2.08 20.38 -4.11
C LEU A 443 -0.63 20.08 -3.67
N ALA A 444 -0.11 20.92 -2.78
CA ALA A 444 1.20 20.76 -2.15
C ALA A 444 1.06 20.42 -0.65
N ASP A 445 2.12 19.83 -0.08
CA ASP A 445 2.20 19.58 1.36
C ASP A 445 2.16 20.92 2.13
N GLY A 446 1.25 21.03 3.09
CA GLY A 446 0.99 22.23 3.88
C GLY A 446 -0.07 23.18 3.30
N ASP A 447 -0.63 22.90 2.12
CA ASP A 447 -1.67 23.76 1.54
C ASP A 447 -2.91 23.80 2.45
N VAL A 448 -3.50 24.99 2.61
CA VAL A 448 -4.81 25.18 3.26
C VAL A 448 -5.86 25.36 2.18
N VAL A 449 -6.81 24.45 2.08
CA VAL A 449 -7.79 24.36 0.99
C VAL A 449 -9.22 24.40 1.53
N GLU A 450 -10.02 25.33 1.01
CA GLU A 450 -11.45 25.42 1.24
C GLU A 450 -12.17 24.81 0.03
N ILE A 451 -13.02 23.81 0.26
CA ILE A 451 -13.85 23.23 -0.79
C ILE A 451 -15.20 23.92 -0.80
N VAL A 452 -15.55 24.51 -1.94
CA VAL A 452 -16.87 25.11 -2.15
C VAL A 452 -17.75 24.05 -2.81
N TYR A 453 -18.88 23.74 -2.18
CA TYR A 453 -19.89 22.82 -2.69
C TYR A 453 -21.27 23.49 -2.73
N THR A 454 -22.19 22.93 -3.52
CA THR A 454 -23.56 23.45 -3.68
C THR A 454 -24.58 22.44 -3.18
N ASP A 455 -25.76 22.89 -2.74
CA ASP A 455 -26.85 21.98 -2.37
C ASP A 455 -27.84 21.69 -3.51
N GLN A 456 -27.59 22.25 -4.69
CA GLN A 456 -28.46 22.05 -5.85
C GLN A 456 -28.34 20.64 -6.41
N ALA A 457 -29.47 19.93 -6.46
CA ALA A 457 -29.56 18.55 -6.95
C ALA A 457 -29.20 18.39 -8.45
N THR A 458 -29.14 19.49 -9.21
CA THR A 458 -28.76 19.51 -10.62
C THR A 458 -27.24 19.51 -10.83
N TYR A 459 -26.45 19.72 -9.78
CA TYR A 459 -24.98 19.73 -9.85
C TYR A 459 -24.42 18.35 -9.52
N GLY A 460 -23.43 17.93 -10.29
CA GLY A 460 -22.75 16.65 -10.13
C GLY A 460 -21.33 16.72 -10.69
N PRO A 461 -20.58 15.61 -10.59
CA PRO A 461 -19.25 15.47 -11.18
C PRO A 461 -19.26 15.75 -12.69
N SER A 462 -18.13 16.25 -13.20
CA SER A 462 -17.87 16.28 -14.65
C SER A 462 -17.05 15.05 -15.07
N PRO A 463 -17.31 14.44 -16.24
CA PRO A 463 -16.45 13.38 -16.78
C PRO A 463 -14.98 13.79 -16.91
N ASP A 464 -14.72 15.07 -17.19
CA ASP A 464 -13.36 15.64 -17.32
C ASP A 464 -12.53 15.50 -16.04
N TRP A 465 -13.19 15.36 -14.88
CA TRP A 465 -12.49 15.17 -13.61
C TRP A 465 -11.69 13.87 -13.60
N LEU A 466 -12.13 12.84 -14.32
CA LEU A 466 -11.42 11.57 -14.46
C LEU A 466 -10.02 11.76 -15.09
N GLU A 467 -9.77 12.85 -15.81
CA GLU A 467 -8.45 13.12 -16.40
C GLU A 467 -7.40 13.54 -15.37
N PHE A 468 -7.82 14.20 -14.28
CA PHE A 468 -6.88 14.82 -13.33
C PHE A 468 -7.00 14.32 -11.89
N VAL A 469 -8.11 13.68 -11.49
CA VAL A 469 -8.21 13.07 -10.15
C VAL A 469 -7.17 11.96 -10.00
N ARG A 470 -6.45 11.99 -8.87
CA ARG A 470 -5.41 11.00 -8.59
C ARG A 470 -5.92 9.87 -7.73
N THR A 471 -6.83 10.18 -6.80
CA THR A 471 -7.28 9.19 -5.84
C THR A 471 -8.21 8.18 -6.51
N PRO A 472 -8.02 6.89 -6.24
CA PRO A 472 -8.86 5.84 -6.79
C PRO A 472 -10.29 5.92 -6.26
N HIS A 473 -10.44 6.34 -5.01
CA HIS A 473 -11.74 6.57 -4.39
C HIS A 473 -12.53 7.64 -5.16
N ALA A 474 -11.95 8.81 -5.44
CA ALA A 474 -12.62 9.84 -6.23
C ALA A 474 -12.98 9.32 -7.63
N ARG A 475 -12.04 8.65 -8.30
CA ARG A 475 -12.27 8.06 -9.63
C ARG A 475 -13.43 7.07 -9.61
N LEU A 476 -13.46 6.16 -8.63
CA LEU A 476 -14.51 5.16 -8.47
C LEU A 476 -15.88 5.81 -8.23
N GLN A 477 -15.98 6.76 -7.30
CA GLN A 477 -17.23 7.44 -6.99
C GLN A 477 -17.75 8.26 -8.19
N ILE A 478 -16.85 8.94 -8.91
CA ILE A 478 -17.21 9.65 -10.16
C ILE A 478 -17.69 8.67 -11.23
N THR A 479 -16.99 7.54 -11.42
CA THR A 479 -17.41 6.52 -12.39
C THR A 479 -18.75 5.90 -12.00
N GLN A 480 -18.95 5.54 -10.73
CA GLN A 480 -20.22 5.02 -10.22
C GLN A 480 -21.36 6.02 -10.42
N TRP A 481 -21.13 7.31 -10.17
CA TRP A 481 -22.11 8.35 -10.44
C TRP A 481 -22.59 8.36 -11.91
N PHE A 482 -21.72 8.03 -12.86
CA PHE A 482 -22.10 7.92 -14.28
C PHE A 482 -22.64 6.53 -14.66
N ASP A 483 -22.14 5.46 -14.04
CA ASP A 483 -22.53 4.06 -14.30
C ASP A 483 -23.94 3.75 -13.72
N ASP A 484 -24.27 4.29 -12.54
CA ASP A 484 -25.60 4.20 -11.91
C ASP A 484 -26.66 5.05 -12.66
N GLY A 485 -26.25 5.69 -13.76
CA GLY A 485 -27.02 6.59 -14.58
C GLY A 485 -27.08 7.98 -13.95
N GLU A 486 -26.83 9.01 -14.78
CA GLU A 486 -27.29 10.36 -14.43
C GLU A 486 -28.73 10.26 -13.90
N PRO A 487 -29.12 10.99 -12.84
CA PRO A 487 -30.53 11.30 -12.65
C PRO A 487 -30.94 12.17 -13.84
N ALA A 488 -31.21 11.54 -14.98
CA ALA A 488 -31.78 12.15 -16.16
C ALA A 488 -33.11 12.71 -15.71
N THR A 489 -33.12 14.00 -15.43
CA THR A 489 -34.33 14.77 -15.16
C THR A 489 -35.37 14.42 -16.24
N ILE A 490 -36.64 14.40 -15.86
CA ILE A 490 -37.76 14.04 -16.75
C ILE A 490 -37.64 14.79 -18.10
N GLY A 491 -37.25 16.07 -18.08
CA GLY A 491 -37.02 16.87 -19.29
C GLY A 491 -35.93 16.34 -20.23
N HIS A 492 -34.86 15.71 -19.72
CA HIS A 492 -33.83 15.08 -20.56
C HIS A 492 -34.37 13.82 -21.24
N LYS A 493 -35.12 12.97 -20.49
CA LYS A 493 -35.77 11.77 -21.04
C LYS A 493 -36.82 12.14 -22.09
N VAL A 494 -37.63 13.17 -21.84
CA VAL A 494 -38.58 13.71 -22.83
C VAL A 494 -37.87 14.14 -24.12
N ARG A 495 -36.72 14.81 -24.03
CA ARG A 495 -35.94 15.24 -25.20
C ARG A 495 -35.37 14.06 -25.99
N ILE A 496 -34.85 13.04 -25.31
CA ILE A 496 -34.35 11.81 -25.95
C ILE A 496 -35.49 11.08 -26.66
N GLY A 497 -36.61 10.86 -25.97
CA GLY A 497 -37.79 10.20 -26.54
C GLY A 497 -38.31 10.92 -27.78
N ARG A 498 -38.37 12.27 -27.72
CA ARG A 498 -38.79 13.10 -28.85
C ARG A 498 -37.81 13.02 -30.02
N ALA A 499 -36.51 13.01 -29.76
CA ALA A 499 -35.50 12.85 -30.81
C ALA A 499 -35.57 11.46 -31.47
N ALA A 500 -35.81 10.40 -30.69
CA ALA A 500 -35.93 9.03 -31.20
C ALA A 500 -37.15 8.87 -32.12
N ILE A 501 -38.34 9.37 -31.70
CA ILE A 501 -39.53 9.36 -32.56
C ILE A 501 -39.31 10.22 -33.81
N GLY A 502 -38.70 11.40 -33.66
CA GLY A 502 -38.38 12.28 -34.79
C GLY A 502 -37.45 11.62 -35.83
N LEU A 503 -36.48 10.82 -35.37
CA LEU A 503 -35.60 10.06 -36.26
C LEU A 503 -36.36 8.94 -36.99
N ALA A 504 -37.20 8.19 -36.28
CA ALA A 504 -38.02 7.12 -36.85
C ALA A 504 -39.02 7.65 -37.91
N LEU A 505 -39.62 8.84 -37.68
CA LEU A 505 -40.47 9.50 -38.66
C LEU A 505 -39.71 9.92 -39.93
N ARG A 506 -38.50 10.46 -39.76
CA ARG A 506 -37.65 10.86 -40.90
C ARG A 506 -37.27 9.69 -41.79
N GLN A 507 -37.02 8.51 -41.20
CA GLN A 507 -36.78 7.29 -41.98
C GLN A 507 -37.98 6.88 -42.84
N ARG A 508 -39.19 7.31 -42.47
CA ARG A 508 -40.42 7.13 -43.25
C ARG A 508 -40.77 8.34 -44.13
N ASN A 509 -39.85 9.29 -44.30
CA ASN A 509 -40.07 10.57 -45.01
C ASN A 509 -41.26 11.38 -44.46
N ARG A 510 -41.54 11.28 -43.16
CA ARG A 510 -42.59 12.03 -42.47
C ARG A 510 -41.98 12.93 -41.39
N GLY A 511 -42.74 13.91 -40.93
CA GLY A 511 -42.38 14.79 -39.83
C GLY A 511 -43.63 15.20 -39.03
N LEU A 512 -43.43 15.69 -37.81
CA LEU A 512 -44.51 16.23 -36.98
C LEU A 512 -44.67 17.72 -37.29
N ALA A 513 -45.88 18.11 -37.68
CA ALA A 513 -46.24 19.53 -37.83
C ALA A 513 -46.55 20.20 -36.49
N ASN A 514 -47.12 19.42 -35.56
CA ASN A 514 -47.44 19.81 -34.19
C ASN A 514 -47.44 18.56 -33.29
N ASP A 515 -47.77 18.75 -32.01
CA ASP A 515 -47.65 17.73 -30.98
C ASP A 515 -48.94 16.89 -30.80
N ASP A 516 -50.05 17.27 -31.46
CA ASP A 516 -51.36 16.62 -31.33
C ASP A 516 -51.33 15.11 -31.63
N PRO A 517 -50.61 14.61 -32.65
CA PRO A 517 -50.52 13.17 -32.91
C PRO A 517 -49.85 12.39 -31.79
N LEU A 518 -48.90 13.01 -31.07
CA LEU A 518 -48.24 12.37 -29.92
C LEU A 518 -49.12 12.37 -28.67
N MET A 519 -49.91 13.43 -28.48
CA MET A 519 -50.90 13.49 -27.40
C MET A 519 -52.00 12.45 -27.58
N SER A 520 -52.55 12.34 -28.79
CA SER A 520 -53.57 11.33 -29.13
C SER A 520 -53.04 9.90 -28.93
N LEU A 521 -51.78 9.64 -29.33
CA LEU A 521 -51.16 8.34 -29.13
C LEU A 521 -50.90 8.02 -27.65
N ALA A 522 -50.56 9.03 -26.84
CA ALA A 522 -50.39 8.86 -25.40
C ALA A 522 -51.71 8.42 -24.75
N ASP A 523 -52.83 9.08 -25.09
CA ASP A 523 -54.15 8.73 -24.61
C ASP A 523 -54.58 7.32 -25.05
N GLU A 524 -54.37 6.96 -26.32
CA GLU A 524 -54.72 5.63 -26.87
C GLU A 524 -53.95 4.50 -26.16
N LEU A 525 -52.70 4.73 -25.81
CA LEU A 525 -51.84 3.77 -25.12
C LEU A 525 -51.98 3.81 -23.58
N GLY A 526 -52.86 4.68 -23.06
CA GLY A 526 -53.15 4.80 -21.62
C GLY A 526 -52.06 5.50 -20.81
N TYR A 527 -51.23 6.33 -21.45
CA TYR A 527 -50.29 7.21 -20.76
C TYR A 527 -50.99 8.50 -20.34
N PRO A 528 -50.63 9.09 -19.17
CA PRO A 528 -51.32 10.26 -18.63
C PRO A 528 -51.10 11.55 -19.45
N ASP A 529 -49.96 11.66 -20.14
CA ASP A 529 -49.62 12.78 -21.01
C ASP A 529 -48.52 12.39 -22.02
N MET A 530 -48.26 13.31 -22.97
CA MET A 530 -47.19 13.14 -23.97
C MET A 530 -45.80 12.99 -23.32
N GLU A 531 -45.53 13.68 -22.22
CA GLU A 531 -44.21 13.62 -21.58
C GLU A 531 -43.93 12.23 -21.03
N ALA A 532 -44.91 11.60 -20.37
CA ALA A 532 -44.83 10.23 -19.86
C ALA A 532 -44.62 9.20 -20.98
N LEU A 533 -45.28 9.40 -22.13
CA LEU A 533 -45.06 8.57 -23.32
C LEU A 533 -43.61 8.71 -23.83
N LEU A 534 -43.10 9.94 -23.95
CA LEU A 534 -41.74 10.21 -24.43
C LEU A 534 -40.68 9.68 -23.47
N VAL A 535 -40.93 9.73 -22.16
CA VAL A 535 -40.08 9.10 -21.15
C VAL A 535 -40.05 7.58 -21.33
N ALA A 536 -41.21 6.95 -21.57
CA ALA A 536 -41.28 5.50 -21.79
C ALA A 536 -40.49 5.06 -23.04
N VAL A 537 -40.47 5.89 -24.08
CA VAL A 537 -39.64 5.67 -25.28
C VAL A 537 -38.15 5.81 -24.97
N ALA A 538 -37.76 6.84 -24.20
CA ALA A 538 -36.37 7.05 -23.80
C ALA A 538 -35.83 5.92 -22.90
N GLU A 539 -36.71 5.28 -22.12
CA GLU A 539 -36.39 4.12 -21.29
C GLU A 539 -36.49 2.78 -22.03
N HIS A 540 -36.65 2.81 -23.36
CA HIS A 540 -36.80 1.62 -24.22
C HIS A 540 -37.98 0.71 -23.84
N ARG A 541 -38.97 1.21 -23.09
CA ARG A 541 -40.21 0.48 -22.79
C ARG A 541 -41.13 0.40 -24.01
N LEU A 542 -40.98 1.33 -24.95
CA LEU A 542 -41.70 1.37 -26.22
C LEU A 542 -40.70 1.58 -27.37
N ALA A 543 -40.90 0.84 -28.47
CA ALA A 543 -40.10 0.98 -29.67
C ALA A 543 -40.57 2.18 -30.51
N PRO A 544 -39.70 3.17 -30.83
CA PRO A 544 -40.07 4.35 -31.61
C PRO A 544 -40.67 4.01 -32.97
N GLU A 545 -40.18 2.97 -33.64
CA GLU A 545 -40.59 2.57 -34.98
C GLU A 545 -42.03 2.05 -35.01
N GLU A 546 -42.44 1.32 -33.96
CA GLU A 546 -43.79 0.78 -33.83
C GLU A 546 -44.80 1.90 -33.55
N LEU A 547 -44.43 2.86 -32.69
CA LEU A 547 -45.24 4.04 -32.41
C LEU A 547 -45.46 4.86 -33.68
N VAL A 548 -44.40 5.09 -34.46
CA VAL A 548 -44.47 5.82 -35.73
C VAL A 548 -45.38 5.11 -36.74
N GLU A 549 -45.32 3.78 -36.83
CA GLU A 549 -46.20 3.04 -37.74
C GLU A 549 -47.69 3.16 -37.35
N ARG A 550 -47.99 3.13 -36.04
CA ARG A 550 -49.35 3.35 -35.53
C ARG A 550 -49.83 4.78 -35.78
N MET A 551 -48.97 5.78 -35.54
CA MET A 551 -49.27 7.18 -35.84
C MET A 551 -49.57 7.42 -37.33
N ILE A 552 -48.76 6.83 -38.22
CA ILE A 552 -48.98 6.93 -39.66
C ILE A 552 -50.32 6.29 -40.05
N LYS A 553 -50.63 5.10 -39.52
CA LYS A 553 -51.92 4.44 -39.77
C LYS A 553 -53.10 5.28 -39.31
N ALA A 554 -53.05 5.82 -38.09
CA ALA A 554 -54.13 6.64 -37.53
C ALA A 554 -54.40 7.90 -38.38
N VAL A 555 -53.33 8.59 -38.81
CA VAL A 555 -53.44 9.81 -39.62
C VAL A 555 -53.87 9.52 -41.06
N ASP A 556 -53.35 8.46 -41.70
CA ASP A 556 -53.68 8.13 -43.09
C ASP A 556 -55.07 7.46 -43.25
N THR A 557 -55.67 6.90 -42.18
CA THR A 557 -57.06 6.34 -42.21
C THR A 557 -58.17 7.33 -41.89
N THR A 558 -57.83 8.57 -41.54
CA THR A 558 -58.82 9.62 -41.27
C THR A 558 -59.09 10.39 -42.58
N PRO A 559 -60.28 10.31 -43.21
CA PRO A 559 -60.56 11.13 -44.40
C PRO A 559 -60.57 12.62 -44.00
N PRO A 560 -60.22 13.54 -44.94
CA PRO A 560 -60.11 14.96 -44.66
C PRO A 560 -61.42 15.61 -44.19
#